data_AF-E4NR04-F1
#
_entry.id   AF-E4NR04-F1
#
_cell.length_a   1.000
_cell.length_b   1.000
_cell.length_c   1.000
_cell.angle_alpha   90.00
_cell.angle_beta   90.00
_cell.angle_gamma   90.00
#
_symmetry.space_group_name_H-M   'P 1'
#
loop_
_entity.id
_entity.type
_entity.pdbx_description
1 polymer ?
#
loop_
_entity_poly.entity_id
_entity_poly.type
_entity_poly.pdbx_seq_one_letter_code
_entity_poly.pdbx_strand_id
1 'polypeptide(L)' 'MVHCPECETELAGQGDVEFVDLGAETGFFKASKRFYIVGCNECGAAIGSGVAGAR' A
#
# COMPACT_ATOMS: atom_id res chain seq x y z
N MET A 1 -4.87 -17.74 -2.61
CA MET A 1 -3.40 -17.81 -2.58
C MET A 1 -2.90 -16.82 -3.62
N VAL A 2 -2.25 -15.74 -3.20
CA VAL A 2 -1.63 -14.75 -4.09
C VAL A 2 -0.14 -14.78 -3.82
N HIS A 3 0.70 -14.79 -4.85
CA HIS A 3 2.15 -14.80 -4.70
C HIS A 3 2.72 -13.42 -5.01
N CYS A 4 3.80 -13.07 -4.30
CA CYS A 4 4.58 -11.87 -4.63
C CYS A 4 5.23 -12.06 -6.01
N PRO A 5 5.05 -11.13 -6.97
CA PRO A 5 5.61 -11.29 -8.32
C PRO A 5 7.15 -11.19 -8.36
N GLU A 6 7.78 -10.66 -7.31
CA GLU A 6 9.23 -10.45 -7.26
C GLU A 6 9.98 -11.60 -6.57
N CYS A 7 9.42 -12.18 -5.51
CA CYS A 7 10.09 -13.22 -4.71
C CYS A 7 9.31 -14.53 -4.60
N GLU A 8 8.15 -14.63 -5.26
CA GLU A 8 7.27 -15.81 -5.29
C GLU A 8 6.70 -16.27 -3.94
N THR A 9 7.05 -15.60 -2.84
CA THR A 9 6.49 -15.83 -1.50
C THR A 9 4.97 -15.78 -1.53
N GLU A 10 4.34 -16.71 -0.82
CA GLU A 10 2.90 -16.73 -0.63
C GLU A 10 2.45 -15.60 0.30
N LEU A 11 1.55 -14.74 -0.19
CA LEU A 11 0.87 -13.72 0.60
C LEU A 11 -0.46 -14.31 1.09
N ALA A 12 -0.45 -14.84 2.32
CA ALA A 12 -1.57 -15.55 2.92
C ALA A 12 -2.47 -14.62 3.76
N GLY A 13 -1.91 -13.53 4.29
CA GLY A 13 -2.65 -12.58 5.13
C GLY A 13 -2.10 -11.16 5.12
N GLN A 14 -2.78 -10.28 5.86
CA GLN A 14 -2.38 -8.87 5.99
C GLN A 14 -0.99 -8.68 6.64
N GLY A 15 -0.51 -9.68 7.40
CA GLY A 15 0.82 -9.65 8.01
C GLY A 15 1.97 -9.84 7.02
N ASP A 16 1.69 -10.26 5.78
CA ASP A 16 2.70 -10.48 4.75
C ASP A 16 2.93 -9.22 3.89
N VAL A 17 2.14 -8.17 4.16
CA VAL A 17 2.18 -6.90 3.42
C VAL A 17 2.29 -5.70 4.36
N GLU A 18 3.02 -4.68 3.93
CA GLU A 18 3.13 -3.39 4.62
C GLU A 18 2.36 -2.31 3.86
N PHE A 19 1.63 -1.46 4.60
CA PHE A 19 0.93 -0.30 4.03
C PHE A 19 1.67 0.97 4.42
N VAL A 20 2.36 1.57 3.44
CA VAL A 20 3.05 2.84 3.62
C VAL A 20 2.12 3.98 3.20
N ASP A 21 1.64 4.78 4.16
CA ASP A 21 0.87 6.01 3.91
C ASP A 21 1.84 7.13 3.51
N LEU A 22 1.71 7.60 2.27
CA LEU A 22 2.55 8.69 1.73
C LEU A 22 2.01 10.08 2.10
N GLY A 23 0.93 10.14 2.86
CA GLY A 23 0.28 11.38 3.26
C GLY A 23 -0.49 12.05 2.12
N ALA A 24 -1.18 13.12 2.48
CA ALA A 24 -1.87 14.00 1.56
C ALA A 24 -1.51 15.43 1.95
N GLU A 25 -0.85 16.20 1.09
CA GLU A 25 -0.75 17.64 1.32
C GLU A 25 -2.14 18.24 1.13
N THR A 26 -2.74 18.71 2.21
CA THR A 26 -4.05 19.38 2.19
C THR A 26 -3.91 20.75 1.54
N GLY A 27 -3.97 20.79 0.22
CA GLY A 27 -4.25 22.03 -0.53
C GLY A 27 -5.68 22.52 -0.29
N PHE A 28 -5.94 23.77 -0.65
CA PHE A 28 -7.15 24.62 -0.45
C PHE A 28 -8.56 23.98 -0.59
N PHE A 29 -8.67 22.72 -1.01
CA PHE A 29 -9.92 21.99 -1.22
C PHE A 29 -10.08 20.86 -0.19
N LYS A 30 -11.29 20.73 0.38
CA LYS A 30 -11.74 19.70 1.35
C LYS A 30 -11.51 18.23 0.97
N ALA A 31 -10.93 17.94 -0.19
CA ALA A 31 -10.71 16.58 -0.69
C ALA A 31 -9.26 16.16 -0.42
N SER A 32 -8.92 15.88 0.84
CA SER A 32 -7.64 15.23 1.14
C SER A 32 -7.72 13.78 0.64
N LYS A 33 -6.79 13.34 -0.22
CA LYS A 33 -6.71 11.94 -0.67
C LYS A 33 -5.47 11.33 -0.07
N ARG A 34 -5.60 10.24 0.68
CA ARG A 34 -4.45 9.50 1.22
C ARG A 34 -4.00 8.45 0.21
N PHE A 35 -2.71 8.43 -0.07
CA PHE A 35 -2.10 7.47 -0.97
C PHE A 35 -1.37 6.42 -0.15
N TYR A 36 -1.60 5.15 -0.44
CA TYR A 36 -0.90 4.05 0.19
C TYR A 36 -0.16 3.22 -0.85
N ILE A 37 1.07 2.81 -0.51
CA ILE A 37 1.80 1.78 -1.22
C ILE A 37 1.70 0.49 -0.40
N VAL A 38 1.45 -0.62 -1.08
CA VAL A 38 1.46 -1.96 -0.50
C VAL A 38 2.80 -2.60 -0.85
N GLY A 39 3.60 -2.91 0.17
CA GLY A 39 4.87 -3.62 0.06
C GLY A 39 4.76 -5.08 0.49
N CYS A 40 5.63 -5.94 -0.02
CA CYS A 40 5.84 -7.30 0.49
C CYS A 40 6.79 -7.26 1.69
N ASN A 41 6.44 -7.90 2.80
CA ASN A 41 7.26 -7.90 4.02
C ASN A 41 8.52 -8.76 3.93
N GLU A 42 8.62 -9.68 2.97
CA GLU A 42 9.81 -10.52 2.82
C GLU A 42 10.90 -9.88 1.97
N CYS A 43 10.53 -9.34 0.80
CA CYS A 43 11.51 -8.77 -0.14
C CYS A 43 11.53 -7.24 -0.19
N GLY A 44 10.56 -6.58 0.45
CA GLY A 44 10.42 -5.12 0.42
C GLY A 44 9.91 -4.55 -0.90
N ALA A 45 9.51 -5.39 -1.86
CA ALA A 45 9.00 -4.93 -3.15
C ALA A 45 7.63 -4.25 -3.00
N ALA A 46 7.44 -3.14 -3.73
CA ALA A 46 6.13 -2.51 -3.86
C ALA A 46 5.25 -3.34 -4.80
N ILE A 47 4.26 -4.03 -4.26
CA ILE A 47 3.37 -4.95 -4.97
C ILE A 47 2.01 -4.32 -5.33
N GLY A 48 1.71 -3.14 -4.81
CA GLY A 48 0.45 -2.45 -5.11
C GLY A 48 0.42 -1.01 -4.61
N SER A 49 -0.61 -0.30 -5.02
CA SER A 49 -0.93 1.03 -4.48
C SER A 49 -2.44 1.22 -4.43
N GLY A 50 -2.88 2.18 -3.65
CA GLY A 50 -4.24 2.66 -3.75
C GLY A 50 -4.47 4.01 -3.08
N VAL A 51 -5.71 4.45 -3.19
CA VAL A 51 -6.12 5.81 -2.79
C VAL A 51 -7.37 5.72 -1.93
N ALA A 52 -7.29 6.26 -0.72
CA ALA A 52 -8.43 6.41 0.17
C ALA A 52 -8.86 7.88 0.20
N GLY A 53 -10.16 8.14 0.05
CA GLY A 53 -10.71 9.47 0.30
C GLY A 53 -10.62 9.80 1.79
N ALA A 54 -10.01 10.94 2.14
CA ALA A 54 -10.10 11.44 3.51
C ALA A 54 -11.51 12.01 3.76
N ARG A 55 -11.97 11.85 5.00
CA ARG A 55 -13.24 12.40 5.50
C ARG A 55 -13.21 13.91 5.63
#